data_AF-A0A0N4SXE8-F1
#
_entry.id   AF-A0A0N4SXE8-F1
#
_cell.length_a   1.000
_cell.length_b   1.000
_cell.length_c   1.000
_cell.angle_alpha   90.00
_cell.angle_beta   90.00
_cell.angle_gamma   90.00
#
_symmetry.space_group_name_H-M   'P 1'
#
loop_
_entity.id
_entity.type
_entity.pdbx_description
1 polymer ?
#
loop_
_entity_poly.entity_id
_entity_poly.type
_entity_poly.pdbx_seq_one_letter_code
_entity_poly.pdbx_strand_id
1 'polypeptide(L)'
;MLEHVDAYTFVNIRVLEHVDAYTFVNIRVLEHVDAYTFVNIRLLEHVDAYTFVNIRVLEHVDAYTFVNIRVLEHVDAYTFVNIRVLEHVDAYTFVNIRVLEHVDAYTFVNIRVLEHVDAYAFVNIRVLEHVDAYTFVNIRVLEHVDAYTFINIRVLEHVDAYYDNDKRRWLVYTKL
;
A
#
# COMPACT_ATOMS: atom_id res chain seq x y z
N MET A 1 -35.11 4.98 4.28
CA MET A 1 -34.02 5.12 3.32
C MET A 1 -33.85 6.60 3.11
N LEU A 2 -32.69 7.15 3.47
CA LEU A 2 -32.34 8.53 3.19
C LEU A 2 -31.64 8.48 1.83
N GLU A 3 -32.33 8.84 0.74
CA GLU A 3 -31.84 8.57 -0.63
C GLU A 3 -30.79 9.57 -1.13
N HIS A 4 -30.62 10.71 -0.45
CA HIS A 4 -29.48 11.60 -0.60
C HIS A 4 -29.48 12.55 0.60
N VAL A 5 -28.35 12.69 1.28
CA VAL A 5 -28.23 13.64 2.39
C VAL A 5 -26.91 14.36 2.27
N ASP A 6 -26.97 15.66 2.14
CA ASP A 6 -25.77 16.47 2.08
C ASP A 6 -25.61 17.16 3.44
N ALA A 7 -24.48 16.94 4.08
CA ALA A 7 -24.13 17.65 5.29
C ALA A 7 -22.64 17.99 5.28
N TYR A 8 -22.29 19.10 5.94
CA TYR A 8 -20.88 19.37 6.14
C TYR A 8 -20.20 18.28 7.01
N THR A 9 -20.93 17.70 7.97
CA THR A 9 -20.38 16.67 8.86
C THR A 9 -21.43 15.66 9.30
N PHE A 10 -21.07 14.38 9.28
CA PHE A 10 -21.79 13.29 9.92
C PHE A 10 -21.01 12.70 11.09
N VAL A 11 -21.69 12.46 12.21
CA VAL A 11 -21.08 11.93 13.42
C VAL A 11 -21.97 10.85 14.04
N ASN A 12 -21.36 9.74 14.49
CA ASN A 12 -22.02 8.66 15.23
C ASN A 12 -23.19 8.01 14.46
N ILE A 13 -23.01 7.77 13.17
CA ILE A 13 -24.02 7.13 12.32
C ILE A 13 -23.76 5.62 12.20
N ARG A 14 -24.83 4.84 12.08
CA ARG A 14 -24.72 3.39 11.93
C ARG A 14 -24.55 2.97 10.47
N VAL A 15 -25.38 3.48 9.57
CA VAL A 15 -25.37 3.14 8.14
C VAL A 15 -25.79 4.38 7.37
N LEU A 16 -25.10 4.67 6.27
CA LEU A 16 -25.55 5.56 5.22
C LEU A 16 -25.24 4.94 3.87
N GLU A 17 -26.05 5.30 2.88
CA GLU A 17 -25.95 4.88 1.49
C GLU A 17 -26.14 6.16 0.66
N HIS A 18 -25.29 6.40 -0.34
CA HIS A 18 -25.39 7.55 -1.26
C HIS A 18 -25.38 8.93 -0.56
N VAL A 19 -24.23 9.32 -0.02
CA VAL A 19 -24.08 10.53 0.81
C VAL A 19 -22.78 11.26 0.51
N ASP A 20 -22.89 12.57 0.37
CA ASP A 20 -21.73 13.47 0.25
C ASP A 20 -21.55 14.29 1.52
N ALA A 21 -20.30 14.36 2.00
CA ALA A 21 -19.98 15.24 3.13
C ALA A 21 -18.56 15.76 3.09
N TYR A 22 -18.28 16.83 3.82
CA TYR A 22 -16.88 17.20 4.06
C TYR A 22 -16.21 16.20 5.01
N THR A 23 -16.89 15.81 6.10
CA THR A 23 -16.31 14.91 7.11
C THR A 23 -17.29 13.85 7.63
N PHE A 24 -16.80 12.61 7.75
CA PHE A 24 -17.47 11.51 8.46
C PHE A 24 -16.67 11.06 9.69
N VAL A 25 -17.33 10.95 10.85
CA VAL A 25 -16.70 10.54 12.11
C VAL A 25 -17.51 9.46 12.82
N ASN A 26 -16.83 8.39 13.26
CA ASN A 26 -17.42 7.29 14.04
C ASN A 26 -18.63 6.65 13.32
N ILE A 27 -18.43 6.25 12.07
CA ILE A 27 -19.46 5.59 11.27
C ILE A 27 -19.21 4.08 11.25
N ARG A 28 -20.28 3.28 11.24
CA ARG A 28 -20.14 1.82 11.18
C ARG A 28 -20.08 1.28 9.74
N VAL A 29 -20.94 1.76 8.85
CA VAL A 29 -20.99 1.33 7.43
C VAL A 29 -21.31 2.54 6.56
N LEU A 30 -20.62 2.68 5.44
CA LEU A 30 -21.00 3.55 4.33
C LEU A 30 -20.83 2.79 3.03
N GLU A 31 -21.68 3.10 2.07
CA GLU A 31 -21.70 2.52 0.73
C GLU A 31 -21.93 3.67 -0.27
N HIS A 32 -21.10 3.78 -1.30
CA HIS A 32 -21.18 4.81 -2.33
C HIS A 32 -21.18 6.24 -1.74
N VAL A 33 -20.04 6.68 -1.21
CA VAL A 33 -19.92 7.99 -0.56
C VAL A 33 -18.67 8.74 -0.99
N ASP A 34 -18.79 10.07 -1.07
CA ASP A 34 -17.66 10.96 -1.31
C ASP A 34 -17.40 11.85 -0.10
N ALA A 35 -16.14 11.99 0.31
CA ALA A 35 -15.79 12.96 1.34
C ALA A 35 -14.40 13.56 1.26
N TYR A 36 -14.20 14.68 1.95
CA TYR A 36 -12.83 15.12 2.19
C TYR A 36 -12.13 14.25 3.24
N THR A 37 -12.82 13.83 4.29
CA THR A 37 -12.19 13.06 5.38
C THR A 37 -13.11 12.03 6.03
N PHE A 38 -12.57 10.83 6.24
CA PHE A 38 -13.18 9.75 7.02
C PHE A 38 -12.34 9.42 8.27
N VAL A 39 -12.99 9.39 9.45
CA VAL A 39 -12.32 9.09 10.73
C VAL A 39 -13.09 8.04 11.52
N ASN A 40 -12.37 7.00 11.98
CA ASN A 40 -12.91 5.92 12.82
C ASN A 40 -14.10 5.21 12.16
N ILE A 41 -13.91 4.74 10.93
CA ILE A 41 -14.93 4.00 10.20
C ILE A 41 -14.67 2.50 10.29
N ARG A 42 -15.74 1.69 10.34
CA ARG A 42 -15.59 0.23 10.40
C ARG A 42 -15.59 -0.43 9.02
N LEU A 43 -16.44 0.01 8.10
CA LEU A 43 -16.57 -0.56 6.76
C LEU A 43 -16.91 0.57 5.79
N LEU A 44 -16.23 0.59 4.65
CA LEU A 44 -16.58 1.40 3.50
C LEU A 44 -16.47 0.54 2.24
N GLU A 45 -17.38 0.79 1.30
CA GLU A 45 -17.44 0.13 0.01
C GLU A 45 -17.71 1.20 -1.06
N HIS A 46 -16.89 1.24 -2.11
CA HIS A 46 -16.98 2.21 -3.21
C HIS A 46 -16.94 3.67 -2.72
N VAL A 47 -15.76 4.16 -2.36
CA VAL A 47 -15.61 5.48 -1.71
C VAL A 47 -14.42 6.24 -2.26
N ASP A 48 -14.61 7.55 -2.46
CA ASP A 48 -13.51 8.47 -2.78
C ASP A 48 -13.27 9.45 -1.62
N ALA A 49 -12.00 9.64 -1.26
CA ALA A 49 -11.67 10.67 -0.28
C ALA A 49 -10.28 11.29 -0.41
N TYR A 50 -10.12 12.49 0.17
CA TYR A 50 -8.77 13.00 0.36
C TYR A 50 -8.03 12.24 1.48
N THR A 51 -8.68 11.88 2.58
CA THR A 51 -8.00 11.21 3.70
C THR A 51 -8.87 10.22 4.46
N PHE A 52 -8.28 9.06 4.77
CA PHE A 52 -8.85 8.04 5.64
C PHE A 52 -7.98 7.82 6.89
N VAL A 53 -8.60 7.83 8.06
CA VAL A 53 -7.92 7.64 9.35
C VAL A 53 -8.65 6.61 10.21
N ASN A 54 -7.90 5.63 10.72
CA ASN A 54 -8.39 4.59 11.64
C ASN A 54 -9.58 3.80 11.05
N ILE A 55 -9.41 3.27 9.84
CA ILE A 55 -10.44 2.45 9.19
C ILE A 55 -10.14 0.97 9.38
N ARG A 56 -11.19 0.16 9.55
CA ARG A 56 -11.02 -1.28 9.72
C ARG A 56 -11.01 -2.04 8.39
N VAL A 57 -11.94 -1.75 7.48
CA VAL A 57 -12.05 -2.42 6.19
C VAL A 57 -12.48 -1.40 5.14
N LEU A 58 -11.87 -1.49 3.97
CA LEU A 58 -12.09 -0.67 2.79
C LEU A 58 -12.03 -1.58 1.57
N GLU A 59 -12.97 -1.41 0.65
CA GLU A 59 -13.07 -2.17 -0.60
C GLU A 59 -13.39 -1.19 -1.73
N HIS A 60 -12.59 -1.21 -2.80
CA HIS A 60 -12.72 -0.31 -3.96
C HIS A 60 -12.70 1.18 -3.58
N VAL A 61 -11.50 1.70 -3.30
CA VAL A 61 -11.36 3.04 -2.72
C VAL A 61 -10.21 3.81 -3.35
N ASP A 62 -10.43 5.09 -3.64
CA ASP A 62 -9.38 6.00 -4.06
C ASP A 62 -9.11 7.06 -2.99
N ALA A 63 -7.83 7.31 -2.70
CA ALA A 63 -7.48 8.39 -1.80
C ALA A 63 -6.13 9.07 -2.03
N TYR A 64 -6.00 10.29 -1.49
CA TYR A 64 -4.66 10.85 -1.34
C TYR A 64 -3.89 10.18 -0.20
N THR A 65 -4.53 9.88 0.93
CA THR A 65 -3.81 9.33 2.09
C THR A 65 -4.64 8.37 2.94
N PHE A 66 -4.00 7.25 3.31
CA PHE A 66 -4.52 6.27 4.25
C PHE A 66 -3.63 6.16 5.49
N VAL A 67 -4.22 6.25 6.69
CA VAL A 67 -3.51 6.15 7.97
C VAL A 67 -4.20 5.18 8.92
N ASN A 68 -3.42 4.25 9.48
CA ASN A 68 -3.88 3.28 10.48
C ASN A 68 -5.06 2.42 9.98
N ILE A 69 -4.89 1.79 8.82
CA ILE A 69 -5.91 0.93 8.24
C ILE A 69 -5.59 -0.54 8.52
N ARG A 70 -6.63 -1.35 8.73
CA ARG A 70 -6.43 -2.77 8.99
C ARG A 70 -6.48 -3.64 7.73
N VAL A 71 -7.43 -3.41 6.83
CA VAL A 71 -7.58 -4.17 5.58
C VAL A 71 -8.03 -3.22 4.48
N LEU A 72 -7.42 -3.36 3.31
CA LEU A 72 -7.74 -2.67 2.06
C LEU A 72 -7.66 -3.67 0.93
N GLU A 73 -8.61 -3.59 0.00
CA GLU A 73 -8.70 -4.44 -1.19
C GLU A 73 -9.05 -3.55 -2.39
N HIS A 74 -8.28 -3.64 -3.46
CA HIS A 74 -8.43 -2.83 -4.69
C HIS A 74 -8.42 -1.32 -4.44
N VAL A 75 -7.23 -0.74 -4.25
CA VAL A 75 -7.10 0.64 -3.78
C VAL A 75 -5.99 1.38 -4.50
N ASP A 76 -6.25 2.64 -4.84
CA ASP A 76 -5.22 3.55 -5.33
C ASP A 76 -4.96 4.67 -4.32
N ALA A 77 -3.67 4.96 -4.06
CA ALA A 77 -3.35 6.11 -3.23
C ALA A 77 -2.02 6.81 -3.50
N TYR A 78 -1.91 8.06 -3.05
CA TYR A 78 -0.58 8.67 -2.98
C TYR A 78 0.24 8.10 -1.82
N THR A 79 -0.36 7.87 -0.64
CA THR A 79 0.40 7.41 0.54
C THR A 79 -0.39 6.50 1.47
N PHE A 80 0.27 5.42 1.89
CA PHE A 80 -0.19 4.49 2.92
C PHE A 80 0.73 4.48 4.14
N VAL A 81 0.16 4.66 5.33
CA VAL A 81 0.90 4.66 6.60
C VAL A 81 0.24 3.75 7.64
N ASN A 82 1.05 2.87 8.24
CA ASN A 82 0.63 1.97 9.33
C ASN A 82 -0.54 1.05 8.92
N ILE A 83 -0.36 0.32 7.82
CA ILE A 83 -1.39 -0.59 7.31
C ILE A 83 -1.05 -2.02 7.67
N ARG A 84 -2.07 -2.83 7.99
CA ARG A 84 -1.86 -4.23 8.35
C ARG A 84 -1.88 -5.17 7.15
N VAL A 85 -2.83 -5.02 6.24
CA VAL A 85 -2.97 -5.86 5.04
C VAL A 85 -3.45 -4.98 3.91
N LEU A 86 -2.80 -5.06 2.75
CA LEU A 86 -3.40 -4.67 1.48
C LEU A 86 -3.23 -5.75 0.41
N GLU A 87 -4.18 -5.77 -0.52
CA GLU A 87 -4.25 -6.67 -1.65
C GLU A 87 -4.65 -5.86 -2.89
N HIS A 88 -3.90 -6.01 -3.99
CA HIS A 88 -4.11 -5.30 -5.26
C HIS A 88 -4.13 -3.77 -5.11
N VAL A 89 -2.94 -3.16 -4.96
CA VAL A 89 -2.84 -1.73 -4.65
C VAL A 89 -1.75 -1.04 -5.43
N ASP A 90 -2.05 0.18 -5.88
CA ASP A 90 -1.06 1.08 -6.46
C ASP A 90 -0.80 2.27 -5.53
N ALA A 91 0.47 2.61 -5.30
CA ALA A 91 0.78 3.83 -4.55
C ALA A 91 2.09 4.52 -4.89
N TYR A 92 2.19 5.81 -4.55
CA TYR A 92 3.50 6.45 -4.55
C TYR A 92 4.37 5.97 -3.38
N THR A 93 3.80 5.84 -2.16
CA THR A 93 4.62 5.48 -0.98
C THR A 93 3.87 4.61 0.03
N PHE A 94 4.56 3.58 0.51
CA PHE A 94 4.13 2.72 1.61
C PHE A 94 5.08 2.82 2.80
N VAL A 95 4.53 3.06 4.00
CA VAL A 95 5.29 3.17 5.24
C VAL A 95 4.67 2.30 6.35
N ASN A 96 5.51 1.49 6.99
CA ASN A 96 5.13 0.65 8.14
C ASN A 96 3.97 -0.31 7.81
N ILE A 97 4.12 -1.10 6.76
CA ILE A 97 3.12 -2.07 6.33
C ILE A 97 3.49 -3.47 6.80
N ARG A 98 2.49 -4.26 7.19
CA ARG A 98 2.74 -5.62 7.66
C ARG A 98 2.68 -6.66 6.55
N VAL A 99 1.68 -6.62 5.67
CA VAL A 99 1.50 -7.57 4.57
C VAL A 99 0.97 -6.83 3.37
N LEU A 100 1.53 -7.18 2.21
CA LEU A 100 1.20 -6.65 0.90
C LEU A 100 1.29 -7.77 -0.13
N GLU A 101 0.30 -7.82 -1.02
CA GLU A 101 0.18 -8.80 -2.09
C GLU A 101 -0.26 -8.08 -3.36
N HIS A 102 0.47 -8.28 -4.45
CA HIS A 102 0.24 -7.65 -5.76
C HIS A 102 0.22 -6.12 -5.69
N VAL A 103 1.39 -5.49 -5.69
CA VAL A 103 1.51 -4.05 -5.43
C VAL A 103 2.54 -3.39 -6.33
N ASP A 104 2.19 -2.22 -6.84
CA ASP A 104 3.13 -1.33 -7.52
C ASP A 104 3.38 -0.07 -6.69
N ALA A 105 4.66 0.30 -6.50
CA ALA A 105 4.96 1.57 -5.85
C ALA A 105 6.25 2.26 -6.25
N TYR A 106 6.33 3.57 -5.98
CA TYR A 106 7.63 4.25 -6.05
C TYR A 106 8.53 3.85 -4.86
N THR A 107 8.01 3.79 -3.63
CA THR A 107 8.85 3.51 -2.46
C THR A 107 8.14 2.72 -1.37
N PHE A 108 8.87 1.73 -0.83
CA PHE A 108 8.49 0.93 0.33
C PHE A 108 9.45 1.13 1.49
N VAL A 109 8.91 1.45 2.68
CA VAL A 109 9.70 1.67 3.90
C VAL A 109 9.13 0.88 5.08
N ASN A 110 9.99 0.12 5.76
CA ASN A 110 9.66 -0.64 6.97
C ASN A 110 8.51 -1.65 6.75
N ILE A 111 8.68 -2.53 5.78
CA ILE A 111 7.66 -3.52 5.43
C ILE A 111 8.05 -4.90 5.97
N ARG A 112 7.07 -5.66 6.44
CA ARG A 112 7.34 -7.00 6.99
C ARG A 112 7.27 -8.11 5.94
N VAL A 113 6.26 -8.11 5.09
CA VAL A 113 6.07 -9.12 4.03
C VAL A 113 5.49 -8.44 2.82
N LEU A 114 5.99 -8.82 1.65
CA LEU A 114 5.64 -8.35 0.32
C LEU A 114 5.75 -9.54 -0.64
N GLU A 115 4.74 -9.71 -1.48
CA GLU A 115 4.64 -10.79 -2.46
C GLU A 115 4.17 -10.19 -3.79
N HIS A 116 4.90 -10.47 -4.87
CA HIS A 116 4.64 -9.96 -6.24
C HIS A 116 4.60 -8.42 -6.31
N VAL A 117 5.78 -7.79 -6.40
CA VAL A 117 5.89 -6.34 -6.22
C VAL A 117 6.90 -5.70 -7.16
N ASP A 118 6.50 -4.59 -7.76
CA ASP A 118 7.38 -3.73 -8.53
C ASP A 118 7.62 -2.41 -7.79
N ALA A 119 8.89 -1.99 -7.68
CA ALA A 119 9.19 -0.69 -7.08
C ALA A 119 10.44 0.02 -7.61
N TYR A 120 10.52 1.33 -7.35
CA TYR A 120 11.81 2.00 -7.50
C TYR A 120 12.75 1.64 -6.32
N ALA A 121 12.26 1.71 -5.08
CA ALA A 121 13.12 1.48 -3.91
C ALA A 121 12.43 0.75 -2.76
N PHE A 122 13.19 -0.17 -2.14
CA PHE A 122 12.83 -0.88 -0.92
C PHE A 122 13.81 -0.58 0.22
N VAL A 123 13.29 -0.19 1.38
CA VAL A 123 14.08 0.14 2.58
C VAL A 123 13.55 -0.57 3.81
N ASN A 124 14.43 -1.28 4.53
CA ASN A 124 14.12 -1.99 5.78
C ASN A 124 12.99 -3.01 5.62
N ILE A 125 13.17 -3.97 4.71
CA ILE A 125 12.17 -5.01 4.46
C ILE A 125 12.59 -6.33 5.10
N ARG A 126 11.63 -7.05 5.69
CA ARG A 126 11.93 -8.34 6.33
C ARG A 126 11.87 -9.51 5.34
N VAL A 127 10.86 -9.57 4.49
CA VAL A 127 10.68 -10.65 3.50
C VAL A 127 10.10 -10.03 2.22
N LEU A 128 10.66 -10.41 1.08
CA LEU A 128 10.14 -10.13 -0.26
C LEU A 128 10.23 -11.41 -1.08
N GLU A 129 9.19 -11.66 -1.86
CA GLU A 129 9.08 -12.78 -2.77
C GLU A 129 8.59 -12.27 -4.13
N HIS A 130 9.31 -12.61 -5.20
CA HIS A 130 9.05 -12.17 -6.58
C HIS A 130 9.00 -10.65 -6.73
N VAL A 131 10.17 -10.02 -6.84
CA VAL A 131 10.26 -8.56 -6.81
C VAL A 131 11.21 -7.98 -7.84
N ASP A 132 10.79 -6.89 -8.46
CA ASP A 132 11.61 -6.10 -9.37
C ASP A 132 11.84 -4.71 -8.79
N ALA A 133 13.11 -4.29 -8.67
CA ALA A 133 13.40 -2.95 -8.19
C ALA A 133 14.69 -2.31 -8.69
N TYR A 134 14.75 -0.98 -8.63
CA TYR A 134 16.02 -0.30 -8.85
C TYR A 134 16.99 -0.46 -7.66
N THR A 135 16.49 -0.38 -6.42
CA THR A 135 17.36 -0.42 -5.22
C THR A 135 16.73 -1.14 -4.03
N PHE A 136 17.52 -2.00 -3.40
CA PHE A 136 17.21 -2.66 -2.13
C PHE A 136 18.18 -2.24 -1.02
N VAL A 137 17.64 -1.83 0.13
CA VAL A 137 18.42 -1.43 1.31
C VAL A 137 17.90 -2.12 2.58
N ASN A 138 18.81 -2.77 3.31
CA ASN A 138 18.53 -3.43 4.60
C ASN A 138 17.41 -4.47 4.49
N ILE A 139 17.64 -5.51 3.68
CA ILE A 139 16.67 -6.58 3.50
C ILE A 139 17.11 -7.84 4.23
N ARG A 140 16.18 -8.49 4.93
CA ARG A 140 16.50 -9.73 5.66
C ARG A 140 16.40 -10.98 4.76
N VAL A 141 15.37 -11.10 3.93
CA VAL A 141 15.17 -12.23 3.01
C VAL A 141 14.65 -11.70 1.68
N LEU A 142 15.28 -12.13 0.59
CA LEU A 142 14.92 -11.86 -0.80
C LEU A 142 14.86 -13.19 -1.57
N GLU A 143 13.71 -13.46 -2.19
CA GLU A 143 13.47 -14.63 -3.03
C GLU A 143 13.00 -14.15 -4.41
N HIS A 144 13.66 -14.61 -5.49
CA HIS A 144 13.41 -14.23 -6.89
C HIS A 144 13.39 -12.71 -7.14
N VAL A 145 14.55 -12.14 -7.46
CA VAL A 145 14.71 -10.69 -7.62
C VAL A 145 15.45 -10.28 -8.89
N ASP A 146 14.98 -9.20 -9.51
CA ASP A 146 15.75 -8.36 -10.43
C ASP A 146 16.06 -7.01 -9.77
N ALA A 147 17.35 -6.63 -9.78
CA ALA A 147 17.74 -5.30 -9.30
C ALA A 147 19.07 -4.76 -9.82
N TYR A 148 19.16 -3.42 -9.82
CA TYR A 148 20.41 -2.72 -10.11
C TYR A 148 21.34 -2.63 -8.89
N THR A 149 20.80 -2.42 -7.69
CA THR A 149 21.60 -2.15 -6.48
C THR A 149 21.08 -2.88 -5.25
N PHE A 150 21.99 -3.55 -4.53
CA PHE A 150 21.73 -4.21 -3.25
C PHE A 150 22.65 -3.65 -2.15
N ILE A 151 22.07 -3.32 -1.00
CA ILE A 151 22.79 -2.83 0.18
C ILE A 151 22.26 -3.58 1.41
N ASN A 152 23.15 -4.28 2.14
CA ASN A 152 22.84 -5.00 3.37
C ASN A 152 21.69 -6.02 3.22
N ILE A 153 21.91 -7.04 2.38
CA ILE A 153 20.99 -8.17 2.23
C ILE A 153 21.52 -9.35 3.05
N ARG A 154 20.69 -9.92 3.92
CA ARG A 154 21.12 -11.05 4.77
C ARG A 154 20.98 -12.41 4.09
N VAL A 155 19.90 -12.64 3.35
CA VAL A 155 19.63 -13.89 2.62
C VAL A 155 19.12 -13.52 1.24
N LEU A 156 19.69 -14.14 0.22
CA LEU A 156 19.38 -13.94 -1.19
C LEU A 156 19.47 -15.30 -1.90
N GLU A 157 18.37 -15.74 -2.50
CA GLU A 157 18.29 -17.10 -3.08
C GLU A 157 18.44 -17.11 -4.61
N HIS A 158 17.55 -16.41 -5.32
CA HIS A 158 17.50 -16.39 -6.78
C HIS A 158 17.59 -14.95 -7.30
N VAL A 159 18.59 -14.70 -8.16
CA VAL A 159 18.85 -13.38 -8.75
C VAL A 159 18.97 -13.56 -10.26
N ASP A 160 18.16 -12.83 -11.01
CA ASP A 160 18.36 -12.70 -12.45
C ASP A 160 19.47 -11.68 -12.71
N ALA A 161 20.47 -12.08 -13.51
CA ALA A 161 21.68 -11.30 -13.73
C ALA A 161 21.60 -10.54 -15.06
N TYR A 162 21.92 -9.24 -15.06
CA TYR A 162 22.03 -8.46 -16.29
C TYR A 162 23.35 -8.76 -17.04
N TYR A 163 23.26 -9.03 -18.35
CA TYR A 163 24.41 -9.18 -19.24
C TYR A 163 24.87 -7.80 -19.74
N ASP A 164 25.98 -7.30 -19.21
CA ASP A 164 26.60 -6.07 -19.72
C ASP A 164 27.28 -6.37 -21.08
N ASN A 165 26.61 -5.98 -22.17
CA ASN A 165 27.11 -6.16 -23.53
C ASN A 165 28.40 -5.36 -23.81
N ASP A 166 28.59 -4.21 -23.17
CA ASP A 166 29.78 -3.36 -23.33
C ASP A 166 31.00 -3.97 -22.61
N LYS A 167 30.77 -4.59 -21.45
CA LYS A 167 31.82 -5.27 -20.68
C LYS A 167 31.94 -6.77 -20.96
N ARG A 168 31.08 -7.33 -21.83
CA ARG A 168 30.97 -8.77 -22.17
C ARG A 168 31.01 -9.70 -20.94
N ARG A 169 30.30 -9.33 -19.87
CA ARG A 169 30.30 -10.12 -18.63
C ARG A 169 28.94 -10.01 -17.94
N TRP A 170 28.49 -11.12 -17.37
CA TRP A 170 27.39 -11.15 -16.42
C TRP A 170 27.78 -10.37 -15.16
N LEU A 171 27.04 -9.32 -14.84
CA LEU A 171 27.21 -8.57 -13.59
C LEU A 171 26.30 -9.16 -12.53
N VAL A 172 26.79 -10.19 -11.83
CA VAL A 172 26.23 -10.57 -10.53
C VAL A 172 26.93 -9.70 -9.50
N TYR A 173 26.28 -8.65 -9.01
CA TYR A 173 26.80 -7.85 -7.89
C TYR A 173 26.63 -8.60 -6.57
N THR A 174 27.14 -9.83 -6.47
CA THR A 174 27.37 -10.47 -5.17
C THR A 174 28.69 -9.96 -4.62
N LYS A 175 28.66 -8.80 -3.95
CA LYS A 175 29.58 -8.55 -2.86
C LYS A 175 28.87 -8.98 -1.58
N LEU A 176 29.22 -10.16 -1.08
CA LEU A 176 29.02 -10.50 0.33
C LEU A 176 29.87 -9.56 1.19
#